data_AF-A0A951XJJ6-F1
#
_entry.id   AF-A0A951XJJ6-F1
#
_cell.length_a   1.000
_cell.length_b   1.000
_cell.length_c   1.000
_cell.angle_alpha   90.00
_cell.angle_beta   90.00
_cell.angle_gamma   90.00
#
_symmetry.space_group_name_H-M   'P 1'
#
loop_
_entity.id
_entity.type
_entity.pdbx_description
1 polymer ?
#
loop_
_entity_poly.entity_id
_entity_poly.type
_entity_poly.pdbx_seq_one_letter_code
_entity_poly.pdbx_strand_id
1 'polypeptide(L)'
;MKTEPIRESLTSRLRVVSLGLVLAVLTILCGQGMGIVFGLNEDIIKSRLKASAVEVRDTVYKGDDTAIKAVLDKSWSYMHRAHLHAGGMGTTALALSVLLGLLGTSRLVTAAISAGLGAGGLCYSLFWMWAGFRAPALGGTGAAKKSLAWLAEPSAGVFVLATAGALALLIVSLRAPKSDQ
;
A
#
# COMPACT_ATOMS: atom_id res chain seq x y z
N MET A 1 36.95 0.73 -21.83
CA MET A 1 36.08 0.62 -20.64
C MET A 1 35.61 2.03 -20.26
N LYS A 2 34.44 2.47 -20.76
CA LYS A 2 33.83 3.80 -20.50
C LYS A 2 32.43 3.62 -19.87
N THR A 3 32.33 2.83 -18.81
CA THR A 3 31.06 2.52 -18.12
C THR A 3 30.74 3.49 -16.98
N GLU A 4 31.74 4.22 -16.49
CA GLU A 4 31.62 5.22 -15.41
C GLU A 4 30.54 6.30 -15.65
N PRO A 5 30.49 7.02 -16.79
CA PRO A 5 29.57 8.16 -16.94
C PRO A 5 28.09 7.77 -17.03
N ILE A 6 27.79 6.58 -17.56
CA ILE A 6 26.40 6.07 -17.65
C ILE A 6 25.90 5.67 -16.26
N ARG A 7 26.75 5.02 -15.46
CA ARG A 7 26.42 4.57 -14.11
C ARG A 7 26.16 5.74 -13.17
N GLU A 8 26.97 6.79 -13.25
CA GLU A 8 26.78 8.01 -12.45
C GLU A 8 25.48 8.75 -12.80
N SER A 9 25.17 8.86 -14.09
CA SER A 9 23.92 9.46 -14.58
C SER A 9 22.68 8.68 -14.10
N LEU A 10 22.70 7.35 -14.20
CA LEU A 10 21.60 6.51 -13.72
C LEU A 10 21.43 6.57 -12.19
N THR A 11 22.53 6.54 -11.45
CA THR A 11 22.52 6.63 -9.98
C THR A 11 21.93 7.96 -9.52
N SER A 12 22.30 9.06 -10.17
CA SER A 12 21.74 10.39 -9.89
C SER A 12 20.23 10.44 -10.13
N ARG A 13 19.75 9.83 -11.23
CA ARG A 13 18.32 9.73 -11.55
C ARG A 13 17.54 8.89 -10.53
N LEU A 14 18.09 7.75 -10.11
CA LEU A 14 17.46 6.91 -9.09
C LEU A 14 17.46 7.55 -7.70
N ARG A 15 18.45 8.40 -7.37
CA ARG A 15 18.44 9.17 -6.12
C ARG A 15 17.23 10.10 -6.02
N VAL A 16 16.75 10.65 -7.13
CA VAL A 16 15.55 11.51 -7.15
C VAL A 16 14.30 10.74 -6.69
N VAL A 17 14.17 9.47 -7.07
CA VAL A 17 13.03 8.62 -6.72
C VAL A 17 13.29 7.72 -5.49
N SER A 18 14.43 7.91 -4.80
CA SER A 18 14.89 7.02 -3.75
C SER A 18 13.88 6.82 -2.62
N LEU A 19 13.21 7.89 -2.18
CA LEU A 19 12.17 7.79 -1.14
C LEU A 19 11.02 6.88 -1.58
N GLY A 20 10.51 7.05 -2.80
CA GLY A 20 9.44 6.19 -3.31
C GLY A 20 9.89 4.74 -3.50
N LEU A 21 11.13 4.52 -3.94
CA LEU A 21 11.72 3.17 -4.04
C LEU A 21 11.81 2.49 -2.67
N VAL A 22 12.31 3.19 -1.65
CA VAL A 22 12.40 2.64 -0.28
C VAL A 22 11.02 2.28 0.24
N LEU A 23 10.04 3.19 0.11
CA LEU A 23 8.67 2.93 0.54
C LEU A 23 8.01 1.78 -0.23
N ALA A 24 8.26 1.66 -1.53
CA ALA A 24 7.77 0.55 -2.34
C ALA A 24 8.35 -0.79 -1.87
N VAL A 25 9.66 -0.87 -1.62
CA VAL A 25 10.32 -2.08 -1.10
C VAL A 25 9.83 -2.41 0.31
N LEU A 26 9.65 -1.41 1.18
CA LEU A 26 9.04 -1.61 2.49
C LEU A 26 7.61 -2.16 2.39
N THR A 27 6.83 -1.70 1.41
CA THR A 27 5.48 -2.19 1.15
C THR A 27 5.52 -3.66 0.72
N ILE A 28 6.43 -4.04 -0.19
CA ILE A 28 6.63 -5.43 -0.60
C ILE A 28 7.04 -6.28 0.59
N LEU A 29 8.02 -5.83 1.39
CA LEU A 29 8.50 -6.52 2.57
C LEU A 29 7.38 -6.71 3.61
N CYS A 30 6.54 -5.69 3.80
CA CYS A 30 5.34 -5.77 4.64
C CYS A 30 4.37 -6.84 4.10
N GLY A 31 4.17 -6.91 2.78
CA GLY A 31 3.41 -7.97 2.12
C GLY A 31 3.96 -9.37 2.39
N GLN A 32 5.27 -9.57 2.19
CA GLN A 32 5.93 -10.86 2.46
C GLN A 32 5.85 -11.24 3.94
N GLY A 33 6.11 -10.28 4.83
CA GLY A 33 5.98 -10.46 6.28
C GLY A 33 4.58 -10.88 6.69
N MET A 34 3.54 -10.21 6.15
CA MET A 34 2.15 -10.61 6.37
C MET A 34 1.88 -12.02 5.84
N GLY A 35 2.38 -12.39 4.65
CA GLY A 35 2.20 -13.74 4.10
C GLY A 35 2.77 -14.83 5.01
N ILE A 36 4.00 -14.63 5.51
CA ILE A 36 4.64 -15.53 6.48
C ILE A 36 3.84 -15.61 7.78
N VAL A 37 3.50 -14.45 8.36
CA VAL A 37 2.78 -14.39 9.64
C VAL A 37 1.41 -15.03 9.53
N PHE A 38 0.64 -14.75 8.47
CA PHE A 38 -0.68 -15.31 8.26
C PHE A 38 -0.61 -16.83 8.05
N GLY A 39 0.34 -17.32 7.26
CA GLY A 39 0.51 -18.75 7.01
C GLY A 39 0.96 -19.54 8.25
N LEU A 40 1.82 -18.97 9.09
CA LEU A 40 2.35 -19.65 10.28
C LEU A 40 1.47 -19.50 11.53
N ASN A 41 0.63 -18.47 11.60
CA ASN A 41 -0.08 -18.08 12.83
C ASN A 41 -1.59 -17.87 12.63
N GLU A 42 -2.19 -18.50 11.62
CA GLU A 42 -3.61 -18.31 11.28
C GLU A 42 -4.54 -18.49 12.49
N ASP A 43 -4.37 -19.59 13.23
CA ASP A 43 -5.21 -19.91 14.39
C ASP A 43 -5.07 -18.88 15.52
N ILE A 44 -3.85 -18.39 15.76
CA ILE A 44 -3.57 -17.36 16.77
C ILE A 44 -4.26 -16.04 16.37
N ILE A 45 -4.16 -15.64 15.10
CA ILE A 45 -4.78 -14.42 14.60
C ILE A 45 -6.30 -14.51 14.69
N LYS A 46 -6.89 -15.61 14.20
CA LYS A 46 -8.33 -15.84 14.27
C LYS A 46 -8.84 -15.89 15.71
N SER A 47 -8.09 -16.52 16.60
CA SER A 47 -8.40 -16.55 18.03
C SER A 47 -8.37 -15.15 18.64
N ARG A 48 -7.40 -14.31 18.27
CA ARG A 48 -7.34 -12.91 18.71
C ARG A 48 -8.52 -12.09 18.20
N LEU A 49 -8.91 -12.24 16.93
CA LEU A 49 -10.09 -11.58 16.36
C LEU A 49 -11.37 -12.03 17.09
N LYS A 50 -11.49 -13.33 17.39
CA LYS A 50 -12.62 -13.87 18.15
C LYS A 50 -12.67 -13.29 19.56
N ALA A 51 -11.53 -13.23 20.25
CA ALA A 51 -11.45 -12.68 21.60
C ALA A 51 -11.94 -11.23 21.66
N SER A 52 -11.56 -10.38 20.67
CA SER A 52 -12.03 -9.00 20.63
C SER A 52 -13.51 -8.85 20.29
N ALA A 53 -14.12 -9.80 19.59
CA ALA A 53 -15.57 -9.83 19.40
C ALA A 53 -16.31 -10.24 20.69
N VAL A 54 -15.80 -11.25 21.40
CA VAL A 54 -16.42 -11.75 22.64
C VAL A 54 -16.45 -10.68 23.73
N GLU A 55 -15.39 -9.87 23.84
CA GLU A 55 -15.30 -8.77 24.80
C GLU A 55 -16.48 -7.77 24.67
N VAL A 56 -16.99 -7.58 23.46
CA VAL A 56 -18.10 -6.67 23.16
C VAL A 56 -19.40 -7.39 22.76
N ARG A 57 -19.50 -8.69 23.06
CA ARG A 57 -20.62 -9.54 22.63
C ARG A 57 -21.97 -9.00 23.07
N ASP A 58 -22.12 -8.68 24.34
CA ASP A 58 -23.43 -8.30 24.88
C ASP A 58 -23.74 -6.81 24.62
N THR A 59 -22.71 -5.97 24.50
CA THR A 59 -22.86 -4.50 24.36
C THR A 59 -23.00 -4.05 22.91
N VAL A 60 -22.15 -4.57 22.01
CA VAL A 60 -22.11 -4.17 20.60
C VAL A 60 -22.92 -5.13 19.74
N TYR A 61 -22.75 -6.45 19.96
CA TYR A 61 -23.44 -7.48 19.18
C TYR A 61 -24.78 -7.91 19.77
N LYS A 62 -25.13 -7.51 21.00
CA LYS A 62 -26.39 -7.87 21.68
C LYS A 62 -26.63 -9.39 21.74
N GLY A 63 -25.55 -10.17 21.87
CA GLY A 63 -25.59 -11.63 21.87
C GLY A 63 -25.80 -12.29 20.50
N ASP A 64 -25.76 -11.53 19.41
CA ASP A 64 -25.89 -12.06 18.05
C ASP A 64 -24.59 -12.74 17.58
N ASP A 65 -24.49 -14.04 17.87
CA ASP A 65 -23.35 -14.86 17.47
C ASP A 65 -23.24 -15.05 15.94
N THR A 66 -24.34 -14.86 15.20
CA THR A 66 -24.33 -14.91 13.72
C THR A 66 -23.64 -13.67 13.17
N ALA A 67 -23.96 -12.48 13.70
CA ALA A 67 -23.28 -11.24 13.36
C ALA A 67 -21.79 -11.29 13.72
N ILE A 68 -21.44 -11.85 14.88
CA ILE A 68 -20.03 -12.06 15.27
C ILE A 68 -19.30 -12.90 14.22
N LYS A 69 -19.86 -14.07 13.85
CA LYS A 69 -19.24 -14.93 12.83
C LYS A 69 -19.04 -14.19 11.50
N ALA A 70 -20.06 -13.48 11.03
CA ALA A 70 -19.97 -12.73 9.78
C ALA A 70 -18.87 -11.66 9.82
N VAL A 71 -18.71 -10.96 10.95
CA VAL A 71 -17.64 -9.96 11.13
C VAL A 71 -16.28 -10.62 11.18
N LEU A 72 -16.11 -11.75 11.87
CA LEU A 72 -14.84 -12.49 11.93
C LEU A 72 -14.39 -12.96 10.54
N ASP A 73 -15.30 -13.56 9.78
CA ASP A 73 -15.03 -14.04 8.42
C ASP A 73 -14.62 -12.87 7.50
N LYS A 74 -15.30 -11.73 7.61
CA LYS A 74 -14.95 -10.53 6.84
C LYS A 74 -13.65 -9.87 7.31
N SER A 75 -13.36 -9.90 8.60
CA SER A 75 -12.12 -9.39 9.19
C SER A 75 -10.91 -10.16 8.65
N TRP A 76 -11.02 -11.49 8.57
CA TRP A 76 -10.01 -12.33 7.95
C TRP A 76 -9.80 -12.00 6.46
N SER A 77 -10.88 -11.78 5.71
CA SER A 77 -10.78 -11.29 4.33
C SER A 77 -10.05 -9.95 4.22
N TYR A 78 -10.19 -9.05 5.19
CA TYR A 78 -9.45 -7.77 5.20
C TYR A 78 -7.95 -7.96 5.47
N MET A 79 -7.57 -8.93 6.30
CA MET A 79 -6.16 -9.32 6.47
C MET A 79 -5.56 -9.77 5.13
N HIS A 80 -6.27 -10.63 4.39
CA HIS A 80 -5.82 -11.04 3.06
C HIS A 80 -5.74 -9.86 2.07
N ARG A 81 -6.68 -8.91 2.11
CA ARG A 81 -6.60 -7.69 1.29
C ARG A 81 -5.36 -6.88 1.61
N ALA A 82 -4.98 -6.77 2.88
CA ALA A 82 -3.75 -6.08 3.27
C ALA A 82 -2.52 -6.72 2.62
N HIS A 83 -2.40 -8.05 2.69
CA HIS A 83 -1.32 -8.80 2.02
C HIS A 83 -1.32 -8.58 0.50
N LEU A 84 -2.47 -8.72 -0.15
CA LEU A 84 -2.60 -8.55 -1.60
C LEU A 84 -2.29 -7.11 -2.06
N HIS A 85 -2.80 -6.10 -1.36
CA HIS A 85 -2.49 -4.71 -1.66
C HIS A 85 -1.02 -4.39 -1.43
N ALA A 86 -0.41 -4.92 -0.37
CA ALA A 86 1.02 -4.71 -0.13
C ALA A 86 1.87 -5.27 -1.28
N GLY A 87 1.60 -6.50 -1.71
CA GLY A 87 2.28 -7.10 -2.86
C GLY A 87 2.05 -6.33 -4.17
N GLY A 88 0.78 -6.11 -4.52
CA GLY A 88 0.40 -5.49 -5.79
C GLY A 88 0.82 -4.02 -5.89
N MET A 89 0.46 -3.21 -4.89
CA MET A 89 0.76 -1.78 -4.88
C MET A 89 2.25 -1.52 -4.66
N GLY A 90 2.93 -2.31 -3.81
CA GLY A 90 4.38 -2.20 -3.62
C GLY A 90 5.15 -2.46 -4.92
N THR A 91 4.80 -3.54 -5.63
CA THR A 91 5.41 -3.86 -6.93
C THR A 91 5.11 -2.80 -7.99
N THR A 92 3.88 -2.31 -8.03
CA THR A 92 3.47 -1.23 -8.95
C THR A 92 4.24 0.06 -8.67
N ALA A 93 4.33 0.47 -7.41
CA ALA A 93 5.06 1.66 -6.98
C ALA A 93 6.55 1.56 -7.34
N LEU A 94 7.15 0.38 -7.16
CA LEU A 94 8.54 0.12 -7.53
C LEU A 94 8.74 0.31 -9.03
N ALA A 95 7.96 -0.38 -9.86
CA ALA A 95 8.07 -0.33 -11.32
C ALA A 95 7.88 1.09 -11.86
N LEU A 96 6.84 1.79 -11.42
CA LEU A 96 6.56 3.15 -11.86
C LEU A 96 7.61 4.15 -11.35
N SER A 97 8.15 3.97 -10.14
CA SER A 97 9.24 4.82 -9.63
C SER A 97 10.52 4.67 -10.43
N VAL A 98 10.89 3.44 -10.81
CA VAL A 98 12.03 3.21 -11.71
C VAL A 98 11.78 3.86 -13.08
N LEU A 99 10.60 3.65 -13.67
CA LEU A 99 10.21 4.28 -14.93
C LEU A 99 10.37 5.81 -14.86
N LEU A 100 9.85 6.44 -13.82
CA LEU A 100 9.95 7.89 -13.61
C LEU A 100 11.42 8.37 -13.53
N GLY A 101 12.28 7.64 -12.81
CA GLY A 101 13.71 7.94 -12.78
C GLY A 101 14.35 7.89 -14.18
N LEU A 102 13.94 6.93 -15.01
CA LEU A 102 14.46 6.78 -16.37
C LEU A 102 13.98 7.88 -17.33
N LEU A 103 12.74 8.36 -17.19
CA LEU A 103 12.18 9.43 -18.04
C LEU A 103 12.98 10.74 -17.95
N GLY A 104 13.66 11.01 -16.84
CA GLY A 104 14.56 12.17 -16.73
C GLY A 104 13.86 13.53 -16.76
N THR A 105 12.58 13.57 -16.37
CA THR A 105 11.78 14.79 -16.30
C THR A 105 12.13 15.60 -15.04
N SER A 106 11.33 16.64 -14.72
CA SER A 106 11.55 17.51 -13.57
C SER A 106 11.79 16.74 -12.26
N ARG A 107 12.93 16.99 -11.60
CA ARG A 107 13.36 16.28 -10.39
C ARG A 107 12.31 16.33 -9.28
N LEU A 108 11.72 17.51 -9.03
CA LEU A 108 10.74 17.69 -7.96
C LEU A 108 9.45 16.92 -8.23
N VAL A 109 8.95 16.98 -9.46
CA VAL A 109 7.70 16.30 -9.87
C VAL A 109 7.89 14.78 -9.79
N THR A 110 9.00 14.27 -10.33
CA THR A 110 9.35 12.85 -10.28
C THR A 110 9.51 12.35 -8.85
N ALA A 111 10.18 13.10 -7.98
CA ALA A 111 10.32 12.76 -6.57
C ALA A 111 8.96 12.72 -5.86
N ALA A 112 8.10 13.73 -6.06
CA ALA A 112 6.79 13.82 -5.43
C ALA A 112 5.86 12.68 -5.86
N ILE A 113 5.80 12.37 -7.16
CA ILE A 113 4.99 11.26 -7.69
C ILE A 113 5.49 9.92 -7.15
N SER A 114 6.80 9.68 -7.20
CA SER A 114 7.39 8.44 -6.70
C SER A 114 7.14 8.25 -5.19
N ALA A 115 7.31 9.32 -4.40
CA ALA A 115 6.98 9.29 -2.98
C ALA A 115 5.49 9.02 -2.73
N GLY A 116 4.59 9.63 -3.52
CA GLY A 116 3.15 9.38 -3.47
C GLY A 116 2.77 7.93 -3.77
N LEU A 117 3.39 7.32 -4.78
CA LEU A 117 3.21 5.88 -5.09
C LEU A 117 3.62 4.99 -3.91
N GLY A 118 4.81 5.22 -3.36
CA GLY A 118 5.32 4.45 -2.23
C GLY A 118 4.48 4.63 -0.96
N ALA A 119 4.24 5.87 -0.56
CA ALA A 119 3.48 6.19 0.67
C ALA A 119 2.02 5.75 0.57
N GLY A 120 1.37 6.01 -0.57
CA GLY A 120 -0.02 5.60 -0.82
C GLY A 120 -0.17 4.07 -0.77
N GLY A 121 0.75 3.33 -1.41
CA GLY A 121 0.76 1.87 -1.39
C GLY A 121 0.93 1.28 0.02
N LEU A 122 1.88 1.81 0.78
CA LEU A 122 2.13 1.36 2.15
C LEU A 122 0.94 1.63 3.07
N CYS A 123 0.49 2.89 3.12
CA CYS A 123 -0.57 3.32 4.02
C CYS A 123 -1.91 2.64 3.71
N TYR A 124 -2.25 2.46 2.43
CA TYR A 124 -3.48 1.78 2.05
C TYR A 124 -3.47 0.29 2.41
N SER A 125 -2.30 -0.35 2.33
CA SER A 125 -2.11 -1.74 2.76
C SER A 125 -2.27 -1.88 4.28
N LEU A 126 -1.68 -0.96 5.05
CA LEU A 126 -1.83 -0.91 6.52
C LEU A 126 -3.28 -0.63 6.94
N PHE A 127 -4.00 0.21 6.19
CA PHE A 127 -5.43 0.44 6.41
C PHE A 127 -6.22 -0.87 6.42
N TRP A 128 -6.04 -1.73 5.42
CA TRP A 128 -6.77 -3.01 5.35
C TRP A 128 -6.46 -3.91 6.54
N MET A 129 -5.20 -3.96 6.97
CA MET A 129 -4.78 -4.75 8.12
C MET A 129 -5.44 -4.25 9.41
N TRP A 130 -5.38 -2.95 9.66
CA TRP A 130 -6.00 -2.35 10.84
C TRP A 130 -7.53 -2.44 10.82
N ALA A 131 -8.15 -2.32 9.64
CA ALA A 131 -9.59 -2.52 9.49
C ALA A 131 -9.99 -3.96 9.86
N GLY A 132 -9.18 -4.95 9.48
CA GLY A 132 -9.38 -6.35 9.87
C GLY A 132 -9.33 -6.53 11.40
N PHE A 133 -8.30 -5.98 12.06
CA PHE A 133 -8.18 -6.09 13.52
C PHE A 133 -9.24 -5.33 14.31
N ARG A 134 -9.70 -4.17 13.81
CA ARG A 134 -10.67 -3.32 14.51
C ARG A 134 -12.12 -3.77 14.33
N ALA A 135 -12.45 -4.43 13.22
CA ALA A 135 -13.82 -4.75 12.89
C ALA A 135 -14.57 -5.56 13.96
N PRO A 136 -13.97 -6.59 14.61
CA PRO A 136 -14.67 -7.34 15.64
C PRO A 136 -14.98 -6.50 16.89
N ALA A 137 -14.03 -5.67 17.36
CA ALA A 137 -14.24 -4.82 18.53
C ALA A 137 -15.27 -3.69 18.28
N LEU A 138 -15.45 -3.29 17.02
CA LEU A 138 -16.38 -2.22 16.62
C LEU A 138 -17.74 -2.73 16.13
N GLY A 139 -17.99 -4.03 16.18
CA GLY A 139 -19.28 -4.59 15.77
C GLY A 139 -19.47 -4.77 14.27
N GLY A 140 -18.47 -4.42 13.45
CA GLY A 140 -18.62 -4.48 12.01
C GLY A 140 -17.52 -3.81 11.19
N THR A 141 -17.37 -4.31 9.97
CA THR A 141 -16.38 -3.78 9.01
C THR A 141 -16.71 -2.37 8.50
N GLY A 142 -17.99 -1.99 8.48
CA GLY A 142 -18.40 -0.61 8.18
C GLY A 142 -17.84 0.38 9.22
N ALA A 143 -18.03 0.08 10.50
CA ALA A 143 -17.51 0.89 11.60
C ALA A 143 -15.97 0.93 11.60
N ALA A 144 -15.31 -0.20 11.34
CA ALA A 144 -13.85 -0.28 11.21
C ALA A 144 -13.31 0.64 10.11
N LYS A 145 -13.89 0.58 8.90
CA LYS A 145 -13.49 1.44 7.79
C LYS A 145 -13.72 2.92 8.10
N LYS A 146 -14.88 3.27 8.67
CA LYS A 146 -15.18 4.65 9.07
C LYS A 146 -14.16 5.17 10.09
N SER A 147 -13.75 4.35 11.05
CA SER A 147 -12.72 4.71 12.06
C SER A 147 -11.33 4.94 11.47
N LEU A 148 -11.10 4.51 10.22
CA LEU A 148 -9.82 4.57 9.51
C LEU A 148 -9.94 5.33 8.18
N ALA A 149 -11.04 6.05 7.94
CA ALA A 149 -11.25 6.81 6.70
C ALA A 149 -10.13 7.83 6.48
N TRP A 150 -9.66 8.45 7.56
CA TRP A 150 -8.52 9.38 7.58
C TRP A 150 -7.22 8.78 7.04
N LEU A 151 -7.08 7.45 7.03
CA LEU A 151 -5.93 6.75 6.45
C LEU A 151 -6.27 6.23 5.05
N ALA A 152 -7.42 5.60 4.89
CA ALA A 152 -7.84 4.92 3.66
C ALA A 152 -7.98 5.88 2.47
N GLU A 153 -8.72 6.97 2.68
CA GLU A 153 -9.08 7.91 1.62
C GLU A 153 -7.87 8.69 1.08
N PRO A 154 -7.05 9.35 1.92
CA PRO A 154 -5.89 10.06 1.40
C PRO A 154 -4.82 9.12 0.82
N SER A 155 -4.60 7.94 1.41
CA SER A 155 -3.61 7.00 0.86
C SER A 155 -4.02 6.45 -0.52
N ALA A 156 -5.29 6.07 -0.69
CA ALA A 156 -5.82 5.67 -1.99
C ALA A 156 -5.77 6.82 -3.01
N GLY A 157 -6.23 8.01 -2.60
CA GLY A 157 -6.23 9.20 -3.45
C GLY A 157 -4.84 9.56 -3.93
N VAL A 158 -3.85 9.62 -3.02
CA VAL A 158 -2.45 9.91 -3.36
C VAL A 158 -1.89 8.86 -4.32
N PHE A 159 -2.16 7.56 -4.10
CA PHE A 159 -1.67 6.51 -4.98
C PHE A 159 -2.23 6.63 -6.40
N VAL A 160 -3.54 6.87 -6.52
CA VAL A 160 -4.22 7.03 -7.82
C VAL A 160 -3.73 8.29 -8.54
N LEU A 161 -3.66 9.42 -7.85
CA LEU A 161 -3.16 10.68 -8.41
C LEU A 161 -1.70 10.55 -8.86
N ALA A 162 -0.85 9.89 -8.07
CA ALA A 162 0.53 9.64 -8.45
C ALA A 162 0.63 8.70 -9.67
N THR A 163 -0.22 7.67 -9.75
CA THR A 163 -0.29 6.79 -10.93
C THR A 163 -0.70 7.57 -12.19
N ALA A 164 -1.71 8.43 -12.08
CA ALA A 164 -2.12 9.31 -13.18
C ALA A 164 -1.01 10.31 -13.57
N GLY A 165 -0.30 10.88 -12.60
CA GLY A 165 0.86 11.73 -12.83
C GLY A 165 1.99 11.01 -13.55
N ALA A 166 2.26 9.75 -13.18
CA ALA A 166 3.26 8.93 -13.87
C ALA A 166 2.89 8.68 -15.34
N LEU A 167 1.62 8.39 -15.62
CA LEU A 167 1.11 8.27 -16.98
C LEU A 167 1.26 9.59 -17.77
N ALA A 168 0.90 10.72 -17.17
CA ALA A 168 1.04 12.03 -17.81
C ALA A 168 2.51 12.32 -18.18
N LEU A 169 3.45 12.07 -17.26
CA LEU A 169 4.88 12.24 -17.54
C LEU A 169 5.39 11.30 -18.62
N LEU A 170 4.90 10.06 -18.66
CA LEU A 170 5.24 9.12 -19.74
C LEU A 170 4.79 9.67 -21.09
N ILE A 171 3.53 10.13 -21.21
CA ILE A 171 2.99 10.71 -22.45
C ILE A 171 3.78 11.94 -22.89
N VAL A 172 4.09 12.84 -21.95
CA VAL A 172 4.89 14.05 -22.24
C VAL A 172 6.28 13.67 -22.74
N SER A 173 6.93 12.70 -22.09
CA SER A 173 8.28 12.25 -22.46
C SER A 173 8.32 11.61 -23.84
N LEU A 174 7.27 10.87 -24.23
CA LEU A 174 7.15 10.29 -25.57
C LEU A 174 6.89 11.32 -26.68
N ARG A 175 6.34 12.49 -26.34
CA ARG A 175 6.04 13.58 -27.27
C ARG A 175 7.15 14.63 -27.35
N ALA A 176 8.08 14.64 -26.40
CA ALA A 176 9.20 15.55 -26.44
C ALA A 176 10.05 15.27 -27.69
N PRO A 177 10.41 16.30 -28.49
CA PRO A 177 11.33 16.11 -29.59
C PRO A 177 12.62 15.52 -29.05
N LYS A 178 13.20 14.54 -29.77
CA LYS A 178 14.53 14.03 -29.42
C LYS A 178 15.48 15.23 -29.49
N SER A 179 15.92 15.72 -28.34
CA SER A 179 17.09 16.60 -28.31
C SER A 179 18.26 15.72 -28.74
N ASP A 180 18.85 16.02 -29.90
CA ASP A 180 20.05 15.35 -30.37
C ASP A 180 21.08 15.29 -29.24
N GLN A 181 21.40 14.06 -28.81
CA GLN A 181 22.54 13.76 -27.95
C GLN A 181 23.77 13.50 -28.83
#